data_AF-A0A559M7Z2-F1
#
_entry.id   AF-A0A559M7Z2-F1
#
_cell.length_a   1.000
_cell.length_b   1.000
_cell.length_c   1.000
_cell.angle_alpha   90.00
_cell.angle_beta   90.00
_cell.angle_gamma   90.00
#
_symmetry.space_group_name_H-M   'P 1'
#
loop_
_entity.id
_entity.type
_entity.pdbx_description
1 polymer ?
#
loop_
_entity_poly.entity_id
_entity_poly.type
_entity_poly.pdbx_seq_one_letter_code
_entity_poly.pdbx_strand_id
1 'polypeptide(L)'
;MASILEIPLRVLGTVLETAKATPLPILLLVLFTTALSTFAFVRPPQLPPFLSTKLTKPLIYVLVFLLAPTPRAPYASEKTYITTTPSGSTSSPKPLPCWHDGWLAHRHEAAAQKAEKKHTGTIDDAEVEVSVVIPAYNEEERIIIMLEEAVAFLDSEYGRSPSKSKGKGKANGIRAESGKGIGGYEILIVNDGSKDRTVDICLDFAKTNGLHDILRVCTLKENRGKGGAVTHGFRHVR
;
A
#
# COMPACT_ATOMS: atom_id res chain seq x y z
N MET A 1 -26.30 12.02 38.59
CA MET A 1 -25.41 10.98 39.13
C MET A 1 -25.91 9.65 38.62
N ALA A 2 -25.19 9.00 37.69
CA ALA A 2 -25.61 7.67 37.22
C ALA A 2 -25.55 6.70 38.41
N SER A 3 -26.64 5.95 38.62
CA SER A 3 -26.69 4.93 39.67
C SER A 3 -25.53 3.95 39.49
N ILE A 4 -24.88 3.56 40.58
CA ILE A 4 -23.72 2.63 40.58
C ILE A 4 -24.05 1.32 39.82
N LEU A 5 -25.33 0.96 39.71
CA LEU A 5 -25.82 -0.21 38.98
C LEU A 5 -25.95 -0.01 37.46
N GLU A 6 -25.99 1.21 36.95
CA GLU A 6 -26.09 1.48 35.50
C GLU A 6 -24.76 1.31 34.76
N ILE A 7 -23.65 1.50 35.47
CA ILE A 7 -22.29 1.43 34.93
C ILE A 7 -22.00 0.03 34.34
N PRO A 8 -22.21 -1.10 35.05
CA PRO A 8 -21.94 -2.44 34.50
C PRO A 8 -22.84 -2.80 33.31
N LEU A 9 -24.09 -2.34 33.29
CA LEU A 9 -25.02 -2.56 32.18
C LEU A 9 -24.57 -1.84 30.90
N ARG A 10 -24.07 -0.61 31.03
CA ARG A 10 -23.51 0.15 29.90
C ARG A 10 -22.21 -0.45 29.38
N VAL A 11 -21.34 -0.91 30.28
CA VAL A 11 -20.10 -1.62 29.90
C VAL A 11 -20.43 -2.93 29.19
N LEU A 12 -21.41 -3.70 29.68
CA LEU A 12 -21.83 -4.92 29.02
C LEU A 12 -22.40 -4.64 27.62
N GLY A 13 -23.24 -3.61 27.48
CA GLY A 13 -23.81 -3.19 26.20
C GLY A 13 -22.73 -2.80 25.18
N THR A 14 -21.77 -1.97 25.57
CA THR A 14 -20.66 -1.54 24.70
C THR A 14 -19.76 -2.69 24.28
N VAL A 15 -19.48 -3.65 25.17
CA VAL A 15 -18.74 -4.88 24.83
C VAL A 15 -19.53 -5.72 23.81
N LEU A 16 -20.84 -5.82 23.96
CA LEU A 16 -21.71 -6.62 23.08
C LEU A 16 -21.84 -5.98 21.69
N GLU A 17 -21.94 -4.66 21.60
CA GLU A 17 -21.92 -3.93 20.33
C GLU A 17 -20.57 -4.06 19.62
N THR A 18 -19.48 -3.93 20.37
CA THR A 18 -18.12 -4.11 19.83
C THR A 18 -17.93 -5.54 19.32
N ALA A 19 -18.41 -6.54 20.04
CA ALA A 19 -18.35 -7.94 19.63
C ALA A 19 -19.13 -8.20 18.33
N LYS A 20 -20.29 -7.58 18.15
CA LYS A 20 -21.09 -7.69 16.92
C LYS A 20 -20.41 -7.06 15.70
N ALA A 21 -19.64 -5.99 15.90
CA ALA A 21 -18.91 -5.30 14.83
C ALA A 21 -17.57 -5.97 14.47
N THR A 22 -17.10 -6.93 15.28
CA THR A 22 -15.79 -7.55 15.11
C THR A 22 -15.87 -8.79 14.20
N PRO A 23 -14.97 -8.94 13.20
CA PRO A 23 -14.89 -10.15 12.38
C PRO A 23 -14.72 -11.42 13.22
N LEU A 24 -15.46 -12.48 12.86
CA LEU A 24 -15.47 -13.78 13.57
C LEU A 24 -14.08 -14.35 13.89
N PRO A 25 -13.06 -14.30 13.00
CA PRO A 25 -11.73 -14.82 13.30
C PRO A 25 -11.04 -14.09 14.47
N ILE A 26 -11.25 -12.78 14.58
CA ILE A 26 -10.68 -11.96 15.65
C ILE A 26 -11.37 -12.28 16.97
N LEU A 27 -12.70 -12.46 16.95
CA LEU A 27 -13.46 -12.85 18.13
C LEU A 27 -13.00 -14.22 18.68
N LEU A 28 -12.78 -15.19 17.78
CA LEU A 28 -12.24 -16.51 18.13
C LEU A 28 -10.82 -16.43 18.71
N LEU A 29 -9.97 -15.55 18.17
CA LEU A 29 -8.62 -15.34 18.68
C LEU A 29 -8.64 -14.72 20.09
N VAL A 30 -9.51 -13.76 20.36
CA VAL A 30 -9.69 -13.17 21.69
C VAL A 30 -10.22 -14.21 22.68
N LEU A 31 -11.24 -14.99 22.31
CA LEU A 31 -11.76 -16.08 23.13
C LEU A 31 -10.70 -17.15 23.44
N PHE A 32 -9.92 -17.56 22.44
CA PHE A 32 -8.87 -18.56 22.61
C PHE A 32 -7.74 -18.04 23.52
N THR A 33 -7.29 -16.81 23.33
CA THR A 33 -6.21 -16.21 24.15
C THR A 33 -6.66 -15.95 25.58
N THR A 34 -7.89 -15.48 25.78
CA THR A 34 -8.48 -15.30 27.12
C THR A 34 -8.64 -16.64 27.82
N ALA A 35 -9.20 -17.67 27.17
CA ALA A 35 -9.32 -19.01 27.71
C ALA A 35 -7.95 -19.65 28.05
N LEU A 36 -6.94 -19.46 27.20
CA LEU A 36 -5.59 -19.95 27.43
C LEU A 36 -4.92 -19.23 28.62
N SER A 37 -5.16 -17.92 28.76
CA SER A 37 -4.64 -17.11 29.87
C SER A 37 -5.30 -17.47 31.20
N THR A 38 -6.62 -17.69 31.21
CA THR A 38 -7.35 -18.09 32.42
C THR A 38 -7.00 -19.52 32.82
N PHE A 39 -6.82 -20.43 31.86
CA PHE A 39 -6.32 -21.78 32.14
C PHE A 39 -4.87 -21.80 32.67
N ALA A 40 -4.03 -20.86 32.21
CA ALA A 40 -2.68 -20.69 32.75
C ALA A 40 -2.67 -20.07 34.17
N PHE A 41 -3.65 -19.20 34.48
CA PHE A 41 -3.78 -18.53 35.78
C PHE A 41 -4.47 -19.41 36.85
N VAL A 42 -5.53 -20.13 36.48
CA VAL A 42 -6.24 -21.11 37.31
C VAL A 42 -5.53 -22.46 37.20
N ARG A 43 -4.29 -22.50 37.67
CA ARG A 43 -3.44 -23.69 37.58
C ARG A 43 -3.95 -24.78 38.55
N PRO A 44 -4.29 -26.00 38.09
CA PRO A 44 -4.44 -27.14 38.99
C PRO A 44 -3.08 -27.49 39.62
N PRO A 45 -3.01 -27.87 40.91
CA PRO A 45 -1.77 -27.90 41.71
C PRO A 45 -0.74 -28.98 41.31
N GLN A 46 -0.89 -29.65 40.17
CA GLN A 46 -0.09 -30.82 39.77
C GLN A 46 0.65 -30.65 38.42
N LEU A 47 0.60 -29.50 37.75
CA LEU A 47 1.25 -29.32 36.43
C LEU A 47 2.64 -28.66 36.52
N PRO A 48 3.71 -29.31 35.99
CA PRO A 48 5.09 -28.84 36.17
C PRO A 48 5.33 -27.42 35.60
N PRO A 49 6.26 -26.64 36.18
CA PRO A 49 6.53 -25.23 35.84
C PRO A 49 7.00 -24.96 34.41
N PHE A 50 7.27 -25.99 33.61
CA PHE A 50 7.87 -25.86 32.28
C PHE A 50 6.89 -25.50 31.14
N LEU A 51 5.57 -25.63 31.34
CA LEU A 51 4.60 -25.53 30.23
C LEU A 51 4.01 -24.13 29.99
N SER A 52 4.28 -23.13 30.85
CA SER A 52 3.45 -21.92 30.91
C SER A 52 3.93 -20.74 30.05
N THR A 53 5.23 -20.61 29.73
CA THR A 53 5.75 -19.41 29.04
C THR A 53 6.54 -19.67 27.77
N LYS A 54 7.10 -20.88 27.59
CA LYS A 54 7.90 -21.22 26.39
C LYS A 54 7.05 -21.72 25.22
N LEU A 55 5.86 -22.26 25.47
CA LEU A 55 4.98 -22.83 24.43
C LEU A 55 3.94 -21.83 23.89
N THR A 56 3.60 -20.81 24.67
CA THR A 56 2.56 -19.83 24.30
C THR A 56 3.00 -18.88 23.18
N LYS A 57 4.25 -18.41 23.20
CA LYS A 57 4.82 -17.55 22.14
C LYS A 57 4.88 -18.21 20.75
N PRO A 58 5.43 -19.43 20.59
CA PRO A 58 5.43 -20.09 19.28
C PRO A 58 4.01 -20.45 18.84
N LEU A 59 3.10 -20.79 19.76
CA LEU A 59 1.70 -21.05 19.43
C LEU A 59 0.99 -19.79 18.89
N ILE A 60 1.21 -18.63 19.50
CA ILE A 60 0.70 -17.35 19.00
C ILE A 60 1.30 -17.04 17.61
N TYR A 61 2.61 -17.27 17.42
CA TYR A 61 3.25 -17.04 16.12
C TYR A 61 2.70 -17.96 15.02
N VAL A 62 2.52 -19.26 15.30
CA VAL A 62 1.90 -20.22 14.37
C VAL A 62 0.46 -19.83 14.09
N LEU A 63 -0.30 -19.41 15.11
CA LEU A 63 -1.68 -18.95 14.93
C LEU A 63 -1.75 -17.70 14.06
N VAL A 64 -0.87 -16.72 14.28
CA VAL A 64 -0.75 -15.55 13.39
C VAL A 64 -0.35 -15.99 11.99
N PHE A 65 0.58 -16.92 11.83
CA PHE A 65 1.00 -17.40 10.51
C PHE A 65 -0.12 -18.12 9.75
N LEU A 66 -0.95 -18.90 10.45
CA LEU A 66 -2.09 -19.61 9.86
C LEU A 66 -3.28 -18.69 9.57
N LEU A 67 -3.46 -17.63 10.38
CA LEU A 67 -4.58 -16.69 10.23
C LEU A 67 -4.23 -15.46 9.40
N ALA A 68 -2.96 -15.07 9.30
CA ALA A 68 -2.54 -13.92 8.52
C ALA A 68 -2.69 -14.24 7.03
N PRO A 69 -3.57 -13.53 6.32
CA PRO A 69 -3.81 -13.81 4.92
C PRO A 69 -2.56 -13.48 4.10
N THR A 70 -2.10 -14.44 3.31
CA THR A 70 -1.08 -14.19 2.29
C THR A 70 -1.69 -13.33 1.19
N PRO A 71 -1.13 -12.15 0.85
CA PRO A 71 -1.69 -11.31 -0.20
C PRO A 71 -1.77 -12.06 -1.53
N ARG A 72 -2.92 -12.01 -2.20
CA ARG A 72 -3.07 -12.61 -3.53
C ARG A 72 -2.12 -11.98 -4.54
N ALA A 73 -1.74 -12.74 -5.57
CA ALA A 73 -1.06 -12.19 -6.73
C ALA A 73 -1.96 -11.18 -7.49
N PRO A 74 -1.39 -10.17 -8.16
CA PRO A 74 -2.15 -9.25 -8.99
C PRO A 74 -2.67 -9.94 -10.25
N TYR A 75 -3.87 -9.57 -10.73
CA TYR A 75 -4.39 -10.02 -12.03
C TYR A 75 -3.73 -9.27 -13.18
N ALA A 76 -3.78 -9.83 -14.39
CA ALA A 76 -3.24 -9.18 -15.58
C ALA A 76 -3.88 -7.81 -15.86
N SER A 77 -5.19 -7.67 -15.62
CA SER A 77 -5.92 -6.39 -15.77
C SER A 77 -5.42 -5.30 -14.81
N GLU A 78 -4.88 -5.70 -13.65
CA GLU A 78 -4.36 -4.78 -12.62
C GLU A 78 -2.96 -4.27 -12.98
N LYS A 79 -2.29 -4.89 -13.96
CA LYS A 79 -1.01 -4.42 -14.50
C LYS A 79 -1.19 -3.45 -15.67
N THR A 80 -2.30 -2.72 -15.67
CA THR A 80 -2.59 -1.71 -16.68
C THR A 80 -3.07 -0.42 -16.03
N TYR A 81 -2.87 0.69 -16.73
CA TYR A 81 -3.36 1.99 -16.32
C TYR A 81 -4.04 2.71 -17.47
N ILE A 82 -4.89 3.67 -17.12
CA ILE A 82 -5.49 4.64 -18.04
C ILE A 82 -5.09 6.05 -17.61
N THR A 83 -5.07 6.96 -18.57
CA THR A 83 -4.76 8.38 -18.34
C THR A 83 -5.48 9.22 -19.39
N THR A 84 -5.42 10.54 -19.27
CA THR A 84 -5.95 11.46 -20.28
C THR A 84 -4.90 11.76 -21.33
N THR A 85 -5.35 11.98 -22.57
CA THR A 85 -4.51 12.39 -23.69
C THR A 85 -4.59 13.90 -23.91
N PRO A 86 -3.62 14.53 -24.59
CA PRO A 86 -3.69 15.95 -24.96
C PRO A 86 -4.94 16.33 -25.79
N SER A 87 -5.56 15.37 -26.47
CA SER A 87 -6.85 15.55 -27.15
C SER A 87 -8.06 15.61 -26.19
N GLY A 88 -7.85 15.41 -24.89
CA GLY A 88 -8.89 15.43 -23.87
C GLY A 88 -9.74 14.16 -23.80
N SER A 89 -9.32 13.07 -24.45
CA SER A 89 -9.94 11.74 -24.36
C SER A 89 -9.15 10.82 -23.43
N THR A 90 -9.83 9.85 -22.83
CA THR A 90 -9.20 8.79 -22.02
C THR A 90 -8.46 7.81 -22.93
N SER A 91 -7.25 7.42 -22.55
CA SER A 91 -6.47 6.44 -23.29
C SER A 91 -7.08 5.04 -23.18
N SER A 92 -6.81 4.19 -24.17
CA SER A 92 -6.94 2.74 -23.96
C SER A 92 -6.04 2.28 -22.80
N PRO A 93 -6.35 1.16 -22.14
CA PRO A 93 -5.47 0.59 -21.11
C PRO A 93 -4.05 0.39 -21.66
N LYS A 94 -3.06 0.97 -20.98
CA LYS A 94 -1.63 0.84 -21.27
C LYS A 94 -0.98 -0.09 -20.25
N PRO A 95 0.09 -0.82 -20.61
CA PRO A 95 0.87 -1.59 -19.64
C PRO A 95 1.38 -0.69 -18.51
N LEU A 96 1.25 -1.11 -17.27
CA LEU A 96 1.78 -0.42 -16.10
C LEU A 96 3.11 -1.08 -15.71
N PRO A 97 4.26 -0.42 -15.97
CA PRO A 97 5.58 -0.97 -15.65
C PRO A 97 5.70 -1.38 -14.18
N CYS A 98 6.56 -2.35 -13.88
CA CYS A 98 6.79 -2.84 -12.53
C CYS A 98 8.28 -3.11 -12.32
N TRP A 99 8.99 -2.17 -11.68
CA TRP A 99 10.43 -2.31 -11.41
C TRP A 99 10.72 -3.54 -10.53
N HIS A 100 9.77 -3.90 -9.65
CA HIS A 100 9.93 -5.03 -8.73
C HIS A 100 9.91 -6.38 -9.45
N ASP A 101 9.14 -6.52 -10.54
CA ASP A 101 9.11 -7.76 -11.33
C ASP A 101 10.46 -8.01 -12.01
N GLY A 102 11.07 -6.97 -12.58
CA GLY A 102 12.43 -7.03 -13.17
C GLY A 102 13.50 -7.31 -12.11
N TRP A 103 13.44 -6.60 -10.97
CA TRP A 103 14.35 -6.83 -9.85
C TRP A 103 14.28 -8.27 -9.31
N LEU A 104 13.07 -8.83 -9.16
CA LEU A 104 12.87 -10.21 -8.74
C LEU A 104 13.49 -11.20 -9.74
N ALA A 105 13.27 -11.01 -11.04
CA ALA A 105 13.81 -11.88 -12.08
C ALA A 105 15.35 -11.94 -12.00
N HIS A 106 16.01 -10.77 -11.91
CA HIS A 106 17.47 -10.69 -11.79
C HIS A 106 17.98 -11.38 -10.52
N ARG A 107 17.23 -11.29 -9.41
CA ARG A 107 17.58 -11.95 -8.16
C ARG A 107 17.44 -13.48 -8.25
N HIS A 108 16.41 -13.98 -8.93
CA HIS A 108 16.24 -15.41 -9.16
C HIS A 108 17.35 -15.97 -10.04
N GLU A 109 17.73 -15.26 -11.10
CA GLU A 109 18.86 -15.62 -11.97
C GLU A 109 20.18 -15.66 -11.20
N ALA A 110 20.46 -14.64 -10.38
CA ALA A 110 21.67 -14.56 -9.56
C ALA A 110 21.73 -15.62 -8.44
N ALA A 111 20.58 -16.16 -8.01
CA ALA A 111 20.54 -17.26 -7.04
C ALA A 111 20.72 -18.63 -7.71
N ALA A 112 20.23 -18.78 -8.96
CA ALA A 112 20.35 -20.01 -9.74
C ALA A 112 21.78 -20.19 -10.29
N GLN A 113 22.40 -19.11 -10.74
CA GLN A 113 23.81 -19.08 -11.07
C GLN A 113 24.57 -19.01 -9.74
N LYS A 114 25.45 -19.96 -9.42
CA LYS A 114 26.36 -19.87 -8.24
C LYS A 114 27.37 -18.72 -8.42
N ALA A 115 26.88 -17.50 -8.57
CA ALA A 115 27.69 -16.34 -8.89
C ALA A 115 28.58 -16.00 -7.70
N GLU A 116 29.89 -15.81 -7.96
CA GLU A 116 30.91 -15.50 -6.95
C GLU A 116 30.66 -14.17 -6.21
N LYS A 117 29.79 -13.30 -6.74
CA LYS A 117 29.35 -12.06 -6.11
C LYS A 117 27.84 -12.08 -5.90
N LYS A 118 27.41 -11.85 -4.65
CA LYS A 118 26.00 -11.60 -4.30
C LYS A 118 25.54 -10.33 -5.03
N HIS A 119 24.86 -10.48 -6.17
CA HIS A 119 24.18 -9.38 -6.84
C HIS A 119 22.83 -9.15 -6.17
N THR A 120 22.52 -7.90 -5.81
CA THR A 120 21.29 -7.54 -5.10
C THR A 120 20.10 -7.30 -6.04
N GLY A 121 20.25 -7.57 -7.35
CA GLY A 121 19.29 -7.22 -8.40
C GLY A 121 19.55 -5.82 -8.95
N THR A 122 19.05 -5.55 -10.16
CA THR A 122 19.13 -4.22 -10.80
C THR A 122 17.74 -3.60 -10.77
N ILE A 123 17.65 -2.31 -10.51
CA ILE A 123 16.42 -1.51 -10.56
C ILE A 123 16.55 -0.58 -11.76
N ASP A 124 15.46 -0.37 -12.50
CA ASP A 124 15.43 0.53 -13.65
C ASP A 124 15.71 1.99 -13.24
N ASP A 125 16.26 2.78 -14.16
CA ASP A 125 16.50 4.21 -13.93
C ASP A 125 15.17 4.96 -13.78
N ALA A 126 15.10 5.90 -12.84
CA ALA A 126 13.89 6.69 -12.60
C ALA A 126 13.54 7.60 -13.79
N GLU A 127 12.26 7.62 -14.17
CA GLU A 127 11.73 8.47 -15.24
C GLU A 127 11.30 9.86 -14.76
N VAL A 128 10.91 9.98 -13.49
CA VAL A 128 10.50 11.24 -12.83
C VAL A 128 11.17 11.41 -11.46
N GLU A 129 11.20 12.63 -10.95
CA GLU A 129 11.80 12.92 -9.62
C GLU A 129 10.97 12.33 -8.49
N VAL A 130 9.65 12.46 -8.60
CA VAL A 130 8.69 12.14 -7.55
C VAL A 130 7.50 11.41 -8.11
N SER A 131 7.15 10.29 -7.48
CA SER A 131 5.91 9.58 -7.73
C SER A 131 5.01 9.63 -6.50
N VAL A 132 3.83 10.22 -6.65
CA VAL A 132 2.81 10.26 -5.59
C VAL A 132 1.82 9.13 -5.82
N VAL A 133 1.84 8.15 -4.92
CA VAL A 133 0.92 7.00 -4.96
C VAL A 133 -0.27 7.24 -4.05
N ILE A 134 -1.47 7.17 -4.60
CA ILE A 134 -2.71 7.48 -3.90
C ILE A 134 -3.64 6.26 -3.94
N PRO A 135 -3.73 5.47 -2.85
CA PRO A 135 -4.74 4.43 -2.75
C PRO A 135 -6.12 5.07 -2.62
N ALA A 136 -7.09 4.62 -3.43
CA ALA A 136 -8.44 5.17 -3.43
C ALA A 136 -9.49 4.05 -3.42
N TYR A 137 -10.46 4.13 -2.50
CA TYR A 137 -11.66 3.27 -2.49
C TYR A 137 -12.87 4.09 -2.07
N ASN A 138 -13.77 4.33 -3.01
CA ASN A 138 -14.94 5.18 -2.84
C ASN A 138 -14.59 6.59 -2.30
N GLU A 139 -13.79 7.34 -3.06
CA GLU A 139 -13.25 8.64 -2.68
C GLU A 139 -13.84 9.80 -3.50
N GLU A 140 -14.97 9.60 -4.19
CA GLU A 140 -15.53 10.59 -5.13
C GLU A 140 -15.75 11.98 -4.54
N GLU A 141 -16.11 12.07 -3.26
CA GLU A 141 -16.39 13.35 -2.58
C GLU A 141 -15.14 14.07 -2.07
N ARG A 142 -14.02 13.36 -1.89
CA ARG A 142 -12.84 13.86 -1.15
C ARG A 142 -11.57 13.96 -1.99
N ILE A 143 -11.47 13.17 -3.06
CA ILE A 143 -10.23 13.03 -3.81
C ILE A 143 -9.82 14.33 -4.51
N ILE A 144 -10.79 15.14 -4.95
CA ILE A 144 -10.52 16.40 -5.66
C ILE A 144 -9.79 17.41 -4.79
N ILE A 145 -10.25 17.62 -3.55
CA ILE A 145 -9.65 18.60 -2.62
C ILE A 145 -8.17 18.28 -2.40
N MET A 146 -7.85 17.01 -2.20
CA MET A 146 -6.47 16.55 -2.04
C MET A 146 -5.66 16.71 -3.33
N LEU A 147 -6.25 16.42 -4.50
CA LEU A 147 -5.56 16.57 -5.79
C LEU A 147 -5.27 18.03 -6.13
N GLU A 148 -6.16 18.96 -5.79
CA GLU A 148 -5.94 20.41 -5.98
C GLU A 148 -4.72 20.89 -5.18
N GLU A 149 -4.67 20.55 -3.88
CA GLU A 149 -3.54 20.89 -3.02
C GLU A 149 -2.23 20.22 -3.48
N ALA A 150 -2.29 18.92 -3.82
CA ALA A 150 -1.12 18.17 -4.24
C ALA A 150 -0.54 18.69 -5.56
N VAL A 151 -1.37 18.94 -6.56
CA VAL A 151 -0.91 19.42 -7.87
C VAL A 151 -0.33 20.82 -7.78
N ALA A 152 -0.94 21.72 -7.02
CA ALA A 152 -0.40 23.06 -6.80
C ALA A 152 1.02 23.02 -6.20
N PHE A 153 1.24 22.15 -5.22
CA PHE A 153 2.56 21.95 -4.62
C PHE A 153 3.55 21.31 -5.62
N LEU A 154 3.14 20.23 -6.28
CA LEU A 154 4.00 19.47 -7.20
C LEU A 154 4.43 20.29 -8.42
N ASP A 155 3.53 21.12 -8.97
CA ASP A 155 3.83 22.03 -10.06
C ASP A 155 4.87 23.08 -9.67
N SER A 156 4.77 23.61 -8.46
CA SER A 156 5.69 24.62 -7.92
C SER A 156 7.09 24.04 -7.65
N GLU A 157 7.17 22.87 -7.02
CA GLU A 157 8.43 22.31 -6.55
C GLU A 157 9.19 21.51 -7.62
N TYR A 158 8.49 20.65 -8.38
CA TYR A 158 9.13 19.68 -9.28
C TYR A 158 8.90 19.99 -10.76
N GLY A 159 7.86 20.78 -11.07
CA GLY A 159 7.41 21.03 -12.44
C GLY A 159 6.88 19.76 -13.14
N ARG A 160 6.27 19.91 -14.31
CA ARG A 160 5.56 18.81 -15.00
C ARG A 160 6.40 17.99 -15.98
N SER A 161 7.60 18.44 -16.32
CA SER A 161 8.42 17.81 -17.36
C SER A 161 9.73 17.30 -16.79
N PRO A 162 10.08 16.03 -17.00
CA PRO A 162 11.41 15.54 -16.69
C PRO A 162 12.44 16.30 -17.54
N SER A 163 13.27 17.12 -16.88
CA SER A 163 14.43 17.68 -17.55
C SER A 163 15.40 16.55 -17.82
N LYS A 164 15.68 16.28 -19.10
CA LYS A 164 16.74 15.35 -19.50
C LYS A 164 18.09 15.86 -19.00
N SER A 165 18.46 15.51 -17.78
CA SER A 165 19.86 15.59 -17.36
C SER A 165 20.61 14.51 -18.15
N LYS A 166 21.43 14.93 -19.12
CA LYS A 166 22.46 14.06 -19.69
C LYS A 166 23.39 13.65 -18.55
N GLY A 167 23.21 12.45 -18.01
CA GLY A 167 24.10 11.90 -16.99
C GLY A 167 25.52 11.79 -17.53
N LYS A 168 26.41 12.69 -17.09
CA LYS A 168 27.83 12.39 -16.90
C LYS A 168 28.09 12.45 -15.41
N GLY A 169 27.79 11.35 -14.73
CA GLY A 169 28.22 11.17 -13.34
C GLY A 169 29.73 10.94 -13.28
N LYS A 170 30.47 11.86 -12.66
CA LYS A 170 31.70 11.52 -11.96
C LYS A 170 31.69 12.19 -10.59
N ALA A 171 31.81 11.37 -9.56
CA ALA A 171 31.82 11.76 -8.16
C ALA A 171 33.07 12.60 -7.83
N ASN A 172 32.91 13.63 -7.01
CA ASN A 172 33.44 13.73 -5.64
C ASN A 172 33.36 15.17 -5.17
N GLY A 173 33.02 15.30 -3.88
CA GLY A 173 32.74 16.52 -3.13
C GLY A 173 33.33 17.82 -3.67
N ILE A 174 32.45 18.75 -4.02
CA ILE A 174 32.50 20.20 -3.76
C ILE A 174 31.16 20.78 -4.24
N ARG A 175 30.46 21.45 -3.32
CA ARG A 175 29.27 22.33 -3.46
C ARG A 175 28.37 22.11 -4.69
N ALA A 176 27.23 21.45 -4.48
CA ALA A 176 26.14 21.43 -5.45
C ALA A 176 25.23 22.67 -5.28
N GLU A 177 25.56 23.76 -5.98
CA GLU A 177 24.53 24.70 -6.44
C GLU A 177 24.12 24.29 -7.86
N SER A 178 22.81 24.10 -8.06
CA SER A 178 22.11 23.77 -9.33
C SER A 178 22.35 22.38 -9.95
N GLY A 179 22.23 21.31 -9.15
CA GLY A 179 22.05 19.97 -9.69
C GLY A 179 20.62 19.78 -10.20
N LYS A 180 20.31 20.19 -11.44
CA LYS A 180 19.00 19.93 -12.05
C LYS A 180 18.89 18.42 -12.34
N GLY A 181 18.27 17.71 -11.42
CA GLY A 181 18.04 16.27 -11.47
C GLY A 181 17.04 15.86 -12.57
N ILE A 182 16.67 14.58 -12.56
CA ILE A 182 15.50 14.05 -13.25
C ILE A 182 14.32 14.85 -12.70
N GLY A 183 13.85 15.88 -13.41
CA GLY A 183 12.73 16.71 -12.95
C GLY A 183 11.39 16.00 -13.13
N GLY A 184 10.28 16.71 -12.91
CA GLY A 184 8.96 16.14 -13.17
C GLY A 184 8.42 15.32 -12.02
N TYR A 185 7.10 15.12 -12.02
CA TYR A 185 6.42 14.23 -11.08
C TYR A 185 5.38 13.38 -11.80
N GLU A 186 4.89 12.36 -11.10
CA GLU A 186 3.67 11.65 -11.47
C GLU A 186 2.72 11.49 -10.29
N ILE A 187 1.45 11.25 -10.61
CA ILE A 187 0.43 10.84 -9.65
C ILE A 187 -0.14 9.50 -10.12
N LEU A 188 0.04 8.46 -9.31
CA LEU A 188 -0.54 7.14 -9.57
C LEU A 188 -1.69 6.88 -8.59
N ILE A 189 -2.91 7.02 -9.10
CA ILE A 189 -4.12 6.63 -8.38
C ILE A 189 -4.28 5.11 -8.48
N VAL A 190 -4.27 4.43 -7.34
CA VAL A 190 -4.57 3.01 -7.24
C VAL A 190 -6.01 2.85 -6.78
N ASN A 191 -6.91 2.71 -7.74
CA ASN A 191 -8.32 2.46 -7.47
C ASN A 191 -8.50 1.02 -6.96
N ASP A 192 -8.75 0.86 -5.67
CA ASP A 192 -8.88 -0.42 -4.96
C ASP A 192 -10.28 -1.05 -5.13
N GLY A 193 -10.78 -1.05 -6.36
CA GLY A 193 -12.09 -1.61 -6.72
C GLY A 193 -13.28 -0.75 -6.27
N SER A 194 -13.17 0.59 -6.36
CA SER A 194 -14.28 1.50 -6.05
C SER A 194 -15.55 1.15 -6.84
N LYS A 195 -16.70 1.42 -6.21
CA LYS A 195 -18.04 1.18 -6.78
C LYS A 195 -18.77 2.47 -7.14
N ASP A 196 -18.11 3.60 -6.96
CA ASP A 196 -18.59 4.95 -7.22
C ASP A 196 -17.86 5.57 -8.43
N ARG A 197 -17.96 6.88 -8.61
CA ARG A 197 -17.34 7.58 -9.76
C ARG A 197 -15.91 8.06 -9.49
N THR A 198 -15.20 7.49 -8.50
CA THR A 198 -13.83 7.90 -8.16
C THR A 198 -12.91 7.97 -9.38
N VAL A 199 -12.94 6.96 -10.26
CA VAL A 199 -12.10 6.91 -11.46
C VAL A 199 -12.44 8.03 -12.45
N ASP A 200 -13.72 8.20 -12.74
CA ASP A 200 -14.19 9.21 -13.70
C ASP A 200 -13.81 10.61 -13.24
N ILE A 201 -14.01 10.90 -11.95
CA ILE A 201 -13.67 12.18 -11.32
C ILE A 201 -12.16 12.45 -11.39
N CYS A 202 -11.31 11.43 -11.16
CA CYS A 202 -9.86 11.59 -11.31
C CYS A 202 -9.46 11.89 -12.76
N LEU A 203 -10.10 11.26 -13.73
CA LEU A 203 -9.83 11.48 -15.16
C LEU A 203 -10.33 12.87 -15.62
N ASP A 204 -11.51 13.29 -15.16
CA ASP A 204 -12.05 14.62 -15.44
C ASP A 204 -11.16 15.72 -14.84
N PHE A 205 -10.68 15.50 -13.61
CA PHE A 205 -9.71 16.39 -12.97
C PHE A 205 -8.39 16.45 -13.77
N ALA A 206 -7.86 15.30 -14.19
CA ALA A 206 -6.64 15.24 -14.99
C ALA A 206 -6.81 15.96 -16.34
N LYS A 207 -7.98 15.84 -16.97
CA LYS A 207 -8.31 16.52 -18.22
C LYS A 207 -8.35 18.04 -18.03
N THR A 208 -9.04 18.50 -16.98
CA THR A 208 -9.24 19.93 -16.69
C THR A 208 -7.93 20.63 -16.34
N ASN A 209 -7.02 19.92 -15.65
CA ASN A 209 -5.75 20.48 -15.20
C ASN A 209 -4.57 20.18 -16.14
N GLY A 210 -4.80 19.54 -17.30
CA GLY A 210 -3.74 19.22 -18.26
C GLY A 210 -2.69 18.25 -17.73
N LEU A 211 -3.10 17.28 -16.91
CA LEU A 211 -2.23 16.25 -16.30
C LEU A 211 -2.10 15.01 -17.18
N HIS A 212 -2.04 15.20 -18.50
CA HIS A 212 -2.00 14.13 -19.49
C HIS A 212 -0.75 13.27 -19.34
N ASP A 213 -0.92 11.97 -19.13
CA ASP A 213 0.14 11.01 -18.81
C ASP A 213 0.95 11.32 -17.53
N ILE A 214 0.58 12.35 -16.77
CA ILE A 214 1.13 12.68 -15.44
C ILE A 214 0.28 12.03 -14.34
N LEU A 215 -1.06 12.17 -14.43
CA LEU A 215 -2.00 11.47 -13.57
C LEU A 215 -2.43 10.17 -14.26
N ARG A 216 -2.07 9.04 -13.63
CA ARG A 216 -2.35 7.69 -14.10
C ARG A 216 -3.30 7.02 -13.11
N VAL A 217 -4.29 6.27 -13.62
CA VAL A 217 -5.22 5.49 -12.79
C VAL A 217 -5.07 4.03 -13.13
N CYS A 218 -4.69 3.21 -12.15
CA CYS A 218 -4.74 1.75 -12.25
C CYS A 218 -5.87 1.22 -11.38
N THR A 219 -6.68 0.32 -11.93
CA THR A 219 -7.84 -0.24 -11.22
C THR A 219 -7.59 -1.68 -10.84
N LEU A 220 -7.68 -1.95 -9.53
CA LEU A 220 -7.68 -3.29 -9.00
C LEU A 220 -9.03 -3.96 -9.28
N LYS A 221 -8.99 -5.22 -9.72
CA LYS A 221 -10.18 -6.00 -10.08
C LYS A 221 -11.08 -6.24 -8.88
N GLU A 222 -10.46 -6.44 -7.73
CA GLU A 222 -11.11 -6.71 -6.45
C GLU A 222 -10.37 -5.95 -5.36
N ASN A 223 -11.11 -5.43 -4.37
CA ASN A 223 -10.55 -4.71 -3.23
C ASN A 223 -9.50 -5.57 -2.49
N ARG A 224 -8.30 -5.02 -2.28
CA ARG A 224 -7.15 -5.64 -1.61
C ARG A 224 -6.81 -4.93 -0.29
N GLY A 225 -7.62 -3.95 0.10
CA GLY A 225 -7.38 -3.05 1.21
C GLY A 225 -6.24 -2.07 0.94
N LYS A 226 -6.17 -1.04 1.80
CA LYS A 226 -5.19 0.05 1.69
C LYS A 226 -3.74 -0.45 1.55
N GLY A 227 -3.33 -1.43 2.36
CA GLY A 227 -1.97 -1.97 2.30
C GLY A 227 -1.67 -2.65 0.96
N GLY A 228 -2.64 -3.37 0.40
CA GLY A 228 -2.53 -4.00 -0.92
C GLY A 228 -2.43 -2.96 -2.04
N ALA A 229 -3.26 -1.92 -1.98
CA ALA A 229 -3.25 -0.82 -2.95
C ALA A 229 -1.94 -0.01 -2.91
N VAL A 230 -1.45 0.36 -1.72
CA VAL A 230 -0.16 1.06 -1.56
C VAL A 230 1.00 0.21 -2.08
N THR A 231 1.04 -1.07 -1.69
CA THR A 231 2.09 -2.00 -2.14
C THR A 231 2.06 -2.17 -3.66
N HIS A 232 0.86 -2.21 -4.26
CA HIS A 232 0.72 -2.26 -5.70
C HIS A 232 1.25 -0.98 -6.35
N GLY A 233 0.82 0.20 -5.92
CA GLY A 233 1.31 1.46 -6.49
C GLY A 233 2.83 1.62 -6.39
N PHE A 234 3.44 1.33 -5.24
CA PHE A 234 4.89 1.44 -5.04
C PHE A 234 5.71 0.53 -5.95
N ARG A 235 5.16 -0.60 -6.40
CA ARG A 235 5.84 -1.48 -7.36
C ARG A 235 5.78 -0.96 -8.79
N HIS A 236 4.86 -0.05 -9.08
CA HIS A 236 4.45 0.36 -10.42
C HIS A 236 4.70 1.85 -10.73
N VAL A 237 5.40 2.55 -9.83
CA VAL A 237 5.99 3.88 -10.09
C VAL A 237 7.09 3.79 -11.14
N ARG A 238 7.32 4.89 -11.86
CA ARG A 238 8.37 5.02 -12.89
C ARG A 238 9.47 5.97 -12.46
#